data_AF-A0A357AY94-F1
#
_entry.id   AF-A0A357AY94-F1
#
_cell.length_a   1.000
_cell.length_b   1.000
_cell.length_c   1.000
_cell.angle_alpha   90.00
_cell.angle_beta   90.00
_cell.angle_gamma   90.00
#
_symmetry.space_group_name_H-M   'P 1'
#
loop_
_entity.id
_entity.type
_entity.pdbx_description
1 polymer ?
#
loop_
_entity_poly.entity_id
_entity_poly.type
_entity_poly.pdbx_seq_one_letter_code
_entity_poly.pdbx_strand_id
1 'polypeptide(L)'
;GGGFMLVPFLTSVTDLPMYLAAGTSALAVVISMITSITTYLASGVALDWGLLSAEMGGVLLGSFIGPRTARYIPDIWLKRLFILLSLYVGVDYLLRGFFKIKLFG
;
A
#
# COMPACT_ATOMS: atom_id res chain seq x y z
N GLY A 1 -5.78 -6.60 -2.70
CA GLY A 1 -4.54 -6.25 -1.96
C GLY A 1 -3.34 -5.91 -2.84
N GLY A 2 -3.50 -5.44 -4.09
CA GLY A 2 -2.37 -5.13 -4.99
C GLY A 2 -2.01 -3.63 -5.09
N GLY A 3 -2.59 -2.77 -4.25
CA GLY A 3 -2.53 -1.32 -4.42
C GLY A 3 -1.13 -0.72 -4.39
N PHE A 4 -0.18 -1.35 -3.69
CA PHE A 4 1.21 -0.88 -3.64
C PHE A 4 1.93 -0.99 -4.99
N MET A 5 1.49 -1.89 -5.89
CA MET A 5 2.07 -2.03 -7.23
C MET A 5 1.52 -0.99 -8.22
N LEU A 6 0.45 -0.27 -7.89
CA LEU A 6 -0.12 0.74 -8.79
C LEU A 6 0.82 1.91 -9.01
N VAL A 7 1.55 2.32 -7.97
CA VAL A 7 2.50 3.44 -8.03
C VAL A 7 3.64 3.16 -9.03
N PRO A 8 4.43 2.08 -8.91
CA PRO A 8 5.49 1.79 -9.87
C PRO A 8 4.95 1.55 -11.27
N PHE A 9 3.80 0.86 -11.39
CA PHE A 9 3.15 0.64 -12.67
C PHE A 9 2.83 1.96 -13.37
N LEU A 10 2.13 2.88 -12.70
CA LEU A 10 1.81 4.19 -13.28
C LEU A 10 3.07 4.98 -13.62
N THR A 11 4.06 5.05 -12.72
CA THR A 11 5.32 5.76 -13.04
C THR A 11 6.07 5.16 -14.22
N SER A 12 5.99 3.85 -14.44
CA SER A 12 6.65 3.18 -15.56
C SER A 12 5.93 3.39 -16.90
N VAL A 13 4.63 3.65 -16.87
CA VAL A 13 3.79 3.81 -18.08
C VAL A 13 3.64 5.28 -18.47
N THR A 14 3.58 6.19 -17.51
CA THR A 14 3.22 7.60 -17.76
C THR A 14 4.38 8.59 -17.58
N ASP A 15 5.58 8.13 -17.21
CA ASP A 15 6.76 8.97 -16.90
C ASP A 15 6.48 10.15 -15.93
N LEU A 16 5.42 10.04 -15.14
CA LEU A 16 5.01 11.07 -14.19
C LEU A 16 5.92 11.04 -12.96
N PRO A 17 6.15 12.19 -12.30
CA PRO A 17 6.84 12.25 -11.02
C PRO A 17 6.19 11.31 -10.00
N MET A 18 6.99 10.66 -9.15
CA MET A 18 6.53 9.62 -8.23
C MET A 18 5.44 10.14 -7.28
N TYR A 19 5.57 11.38 -6.82
CA TYR A 19 4.59 12.00 -5.91
C TYR A 19 3.20 12.18 -6.57
N LEU A 20 3.13 12.42 -7.88
CA LEU A 20 1.89 12.56 -8.64
C LEU A 20 1.22 11.19 -8.84
N ALA A 21 2.01 10.19 -9.25
CA ALA A 21 1.54 8.83 -9.43
C ALA A 21 1.07 8.18 -8.12
N ALA A 22 1.68 8.54 -6.98
CA ALA A 22 1.26 8.09 -5.66
C ALA A 22 -0.16 8.56 -5.31
N GLY A 23 -0.48 9.84 -5.58
CA GLY A 23 -1.80 10.41 -5.33
C GLY A 23 -2.90 9.78 -6.20
N THR A 24 -2.63 9.58 -7.49
CA THR A 24 -3.60 8.94 -8.40
C THR A 24 -3.82 7.47 -8.07
N SER A 25 -2.76 6.75 -7.68
CA SER A 25 -2.87 5.36 -7.20
C SER A 25 -3.71 5.26 -5.92
N ALA A 26 -3.56 6.21 -4.99
CA ALA A 26 -4.35 6.23 -3.77
C ALA A 26 -5.85 6.35 -4.06
N LEU A 27 -6.23 7.19 -5.03
CA LEU A 27 -7.62 7.31 -5.48
C LEU A 27 -8.16 5.97 -6.01
N ALA A 28 -7.38 5.29 -6.86
CA ALA A 28 -7.77 3.98 -7.40
C ALA A 28 -7.93 2.93 -6.28
N VAL A 29 -7.05 2.95 -5.27
CA VAL A 29 -7.15 2.08 -4.10
C VAL A 29 -8.42 2.37 -3.29
N VAL A 30 -8.79 3.64 -3.08
CA VAL A 30 -10.02 4.01 -2.38
C VAL A 30 -11.25 3.41 -3.07
N ILE A 31 -11.33 3.49 -4.40
CA ILE A 31 -12.44 2.89 -5.17
C ILE A 31 -12.48 1.37 -4.93
N SER A 32 -11.35 0.69 -5.03
CA SER A 32 -11.26 -0.76 -4.78
C SER A 32 -11.63 -1.13 -3.34
N MET A 33 -11.29 -0.28 -2.36
CA MET A 33 -11.63 -0.49 -0.95
C MET A 33 -13.13 -0.34 -0.72
N ILE A 34 -13.78 0.65 -1.30
CA ILE A 34 -15.25 0.81 -1.22
C ILE A 34 -15.94 -0.45 -1.73
N THR A 35 -15.55 -0.95 -2.91
CA THR A 35 -16.11 -2.18 -3.48
C THR A 35 -15.86 -3.41 -2.60
N SER A 36 -14.68 -3.49 -1.98
CA SER A 36 -14.35 -4.60 -1.07
C SER A 36 -15.20 -4.55 0.21
N ILE A 37 -15.34 -3.36 0.80
CA ILE A 37 -16.14 -3.14 2.01
C ILE A 37 -17.61 -3.47 1.75
N THR A 38 -18.19 -2.97 0.67
CA THR A 38 -19.60 -3.28 0.32
C THR A 38 -19.82 -4.77 0.12
N THR A 39 -18.87 -5.45 -0.53
CA THR A 39 -18.92 -6.91 -0.72
C THR A 39 -18.85 -7.67 0.61
N TYR A 40 -17.98 -7.25 1.54
CA TYR A 40 -17.87 -7.89 2.85
C TYR A 40 -19.09 -7.65 3.74
N LEU A 41 -19.66 -6.44 3.71
CA LEU A 41 -20.92 -6.14 4.41
C LEU A 41 -22.08 -6.97 3.86
N ALA A 42 -22.18 -7.09 2.53
CA ALA A 42 -23.20 -7.93 1.89
C ALA A 42 -23.03 -9.43 2.20
N SER A 43 -21.80 -9.87 2.47
CA SER A 43 -21.49 -11.26 2.85
C SER A 43 -21.74 -11.56 4.34
N GLY A 44 -22.20 -10.57 5.13
CA GLY A 44 -22.56 -10.78 6.55
C GLY A 44 -21.37 -11.03 7.48
N VAL A 45 -20.17 -10.58 7.11
CA VAL A 45 -18.96 -10.79 7.91
C VAL A 45 -19.06 -10.03 9.24
N ALA A 46 -18.79 -10.73 10.35
CA ALA A 46 -18.71 -10.10 11.67
C ALA A 46 -17.50 -9.16 11.75
N LEU A 47 -17.74 -7.89 12.05
CA LEU A 47 -16.72 -6.89 12.27
C LEU A 47 -16.21 -6.96 13.71
N ASP A 48 -14.91 -7.18 13.88
CA ASP A 48 -14.25 -6.97 15.17
C ASP A 48 -14.01 -5.47 15.36
N TRP A 49 -14.85 -4.85 16.19
CA TRP A 49 -14.78 -3.42 16.51
C TRP A 49 -13.47 -3.03 17.21
N GLY A 50 -12.83 -3.95 17.92
CA GLY A 50 -11.53 -3.71 18.55
C GLY A 50 -10.43 -3.54 17.50
N LEU A 51 -10.35 -4.48 16.56
CA LEU A 51 -9.38 -4.41 15.46
C LEU A 51 -9.67 -3.21 14.54
N LEU A 52 -10.95 -2.95 14.23
CA LEU A 52 -11.35 -1.84 13.38
C LEU A 52 -10.93 -0.49 13.95
N SER A 53 -11.13 -0.27 15.25
CA SER A 53 -10.75 1.00 15.90
C SER A 53 -9.24 1.20 15.95
N ALA A 54 -8.47 0.14 16.21
CA ALA A 54 -7.01 0.17 16.18
C ALA A 54 -6.47 0.49 14.78
N GLU A 55 -7.00 -0.18 13.76
CA GLU A 55 -6.66 0.05 12.35
C GLU A 55 -7.02 1.48 11.92
N MET A 56 -8.22 1.97 12.28
CA MET A 56 -8.62 3.36 11.99
C MET A 56 -7.67 4.36 12.64
N GLY A 57 -7.26 4.15 13.89
CA GLY A 57 -6.28 4.99 14.56
C GLY A 57 -4.95 5.03 13.82
N GLY A 58 -4.44 3.87 13.41
CA GLY A 58 -3.21 3.75 12.62
C GLY A 58 -3.30 4.43 11.26
N VAL A 59 -4.41 4.22 10.53
CA VAL A 59 -4.65 4.81 9.21
C VAL A 59 -4.75 6.34 9.29
N LEU A 60 -5.46 6.87 10.29
CA LEU A 60 -5.56 8.32 10.49
C LEU A 60 -4.17 8.92 10.76
N LEU A 61 -3.42 8.39 11.73
CA LEU A 61 -2.07 8.88 12.04
C LEU A 61 -1.14 8.79 10.82
N GLY A 62 -1.17 7.65 10.10
CA GLY A 62 -0.37 7.44 8.90
C GLY A 62 -0.76 8.39 7.76
N SER A 63 -2.04 8.66 7.54
CA SER A 63 -2.52 9.54 6.48
C SER A 63 -2.19 11.01 6.73
N PHE A 64 -2.01 11.44 7.99
CA PHE A 64 -1.57 12.80 8.31
C PHE A 64 -0.05 12.96 8.16
N ILE A 65 0.72 12.00 8.65
CA ILE A 65 2.20 12.08 8.69
C ILE A 65 2.84 11.73 7.34
N GLY A 66 2.26 10.75 6.63
CA GLY A 66 2.81 10.19 5.39
C GLY A 66 2.98 11.23 4.28
N PRO A 67 1.91 11.90 3.82
CA PRO A 67 1.99 12.88 2.73
C PRO A 67 2.90 14.06 3.08
N ARG A 68 2.90 14.46 4.36
CA ARG A 68 3.72 15.58 4.82
C ARG A 68 5.20 15.23 4.77
N THR A 69 5.58 14.04 5.20
CA THR A 69 6.97 13.55 5.17
C THR A 69 7.44 13.29 3.75
N ALA A 70 6.59 12.71 2.90
CA ALA A 70 6.93 12.39 1.51
C ALA A 70 7.30 13.63 0.68
N ARG A 71 6.73 14.80 0.99
CA ARG A 71 7.01 16.05 0.27
C ARG A 71 8.41 16.63 0.54
N TYR A 72 9.05 16.24 1.65
CA TYR A 72 10.40 16.70 1.99
C TYR A 72 11.51 15.80 1.45
N ILE A 73 11.16 14.61 0.93
CA ILE A 73 12.14 13.63 0.45
C ILE A 73 12.33 13.83 -1.06
N PRO A 74 13.57 13.98 -1.55
CA PRO A 74 13.84 14.07 -2.99
C PRO A 74 13.40 12.79 -3.73
N ASP A 75 12.79 12.94 -4.92
CA ASP A 75 12.23 11.84 -5.73
C ASP A 75 13.18 10.65 -5.93
N ILE A 76 14.48 10.91 -6.07
CA ILE A 76 15.49 9.87 -6.27
C ILE A 76 15.60 8.92 -5.06
N TRP A 77 15.48 9.44 -3.84
CA TRP A 77 15.55 8.66 -2.61
C TRP A 77 14.24 7.93 -2.37
N LEU A 78 13.11 8.57 -2.67
CA LEU A 78 11.80 7.94 -2.59
C LEU A 78 11.71 6.74 -3.55
N LYS A 79 12.21 6.89 -4.78
CA LYS A 79 12.28 5.82 -5.78
C LYS A 79 13.19 4.67 -5.34
N ARG A 80 14.37 4.97 -4.78
CA ARG A 80 15.29 3.93 -4.25
C ARG A 80 14.69 3.15 -3.09
N LEU A 81 14.10 3.85 -2.12
CA LEU A 81 13.44 3.23 -0.97
C LEU A 81 12.30 2.31 -1.43
N PHE A 82 11.50 2.78 -2.37
CA PHE A 82 10.40 1.99 -2.94
C PHE A 82 10.88 0.72 -3.65
N ILE A 83 11.94 0.83 -4.47
CA ILE A 83 12.52 -0.32 -5.18
C ILE A 83 13.06 -1.35 -4.17
N LEU A 84 13.78 -0.91 -3.14
CA LEU A 84 14.27 -1.79 -2.07
C LEU A 84 13.13 -2.51 -1.34
N LEU A 85 12.08 -1.77 -0.97
CA LEU A 85 10.89 -2.35 -0.32
C LEU A 85 10.17 -3.34 -1.23
N SER A 86 10.00 -3.01 -2.51
CA SER A 86 9.31 -3.88 -3.46
C SER A 86 10.09 -5.15 -3.77
N LEU A 87 11.42 -5.06 -3.90
CA LEU A 87 12.29 -6.23 -4.01
C LEU A 87 12.22 -7.08 -2.75
N TYR A 88 12.28 -6.46 -1.57
CA TYR A 88 12.16 -7.16 -0.30
C TYR A 88 10.84 -7.93 -0.18
N VAL A 89 9.71 -7.26 -0.40
CA VAL A 89 8.37 -7.88 -0.36
C VAL A 89 8.26 -8.96 -1.43
N GLY A 90 8.70 -8.70 -2.66
CA GLY A 90 8.66 -9.68 -3.74
C GLY A 90 9.45 -10.95 -3.42
N VAL A 91 10.65 -10.81 -2.87
CA VAL A 91 11.50 -11.92 -2.44
C VAL A 91 10.87 -12.68 -1.27
N ASP A 92 10.33 -11.97 -0.26
CA ASP A 92 9.63 -12.60 0.87
C ASP A 92 8.41 -13.40 0.40
N TYR A 93 7.56 -12.85 -0.48
CA TYR A 93 6.41 -13.56 -1.04
C TYR A 93 6.85 -14.80 -1.84
N LEU A 94 7.92 -14.70 -2.63
CA LEU A 94 8.43 -15.82 -3.43
C LEU A 94 8.99 -16.94 -2.54
N LEU A 95 9.72 -16.60 -1.49
CA LEU A 95 10.30 -17.54 -0.55
C LEU A 95 9.24 -18.18 0.37
N ARG A 96 8.25 -17.40 0.82
CA ARG A 96 7.08 -17.92 1.55
C ARG A 96 6.27 -18.88 0.68
N GLY A 97 6.05 -18.55 -0.59
CA GLY A 97 5.26 -19.35 -1.53
C GLY A 97 5.92 -20.67 -1.94
N PHE A 98 7.22 -20.65 -2.26
CA PHE A 98 7.92 -21.83 -2.80
C PHE A 98 8.66 -22.65 -1.74
N PHE A 99 9.30 -22.00 -0.77
CA PHE A 99 10.22 -22.67 0.15
C PHE A 99 9.68 -22.80 1.57
N LYS A 100 8.54 -22.16 1.91
CA LYS A 100 8.02 -22.04 3.30
C LYS A 100 9.07 -21.50 4.29
N ILE A 101 10.16 -20.89 3.81
CA ILE A 101 11.20 -20.30 4.64
C ILE A 101 10.75 -18.88 4.98
N LYS A 102 10.57 -18.60 6.26
CA LYS A 102 10.33 -17.25 6.78
C LYS A 102 11.67 -16.52 6.85
N LEU A 103 11.82 -15.46 6.07
CA LEU A 103 12.98 -14.56 6.20
C LEU A 103 12.91 -13.75 7.51
N PHE A 104 11.69 -13.43 7.97
CA PHE A 104 11.42 -12.96 9.33
C PHE A 104 9.91 -13.06 9.63
N GLY A 105 9.55 -13.44 10.86
CA GLY A 105 8.17 -13.36 11.41
C GLY A 105 7.20 -14.45 10.99
#